data_AF-A0AAN8GJR9-F1
#
_entry.id   AF-A0AAN8GJR9-F1
#
_cell.length_a   1.000
_cell.length_b   1.000
_cell.length_c   1.000
_cell.angle_alpha   90.00
_cell.angle_beta   90.00
_cell.angle_gamma   90.00
#
_symmetry.space_group_name_H-M   'P 1'
#
loop_
_entity.id
_entity.type
_entity.pdbx_description
1 polymer ?
#
loop_
_entity_poly.entity_id
_entity_poly.type
_entity_poly.pdbx_seq_one_letter_code
_entity_poly.pdbx_strand_id
1 'polypeptide(L)'
;MAELREALHDGFNQLELVLTAQNLAKLVRTYSGEGYKRFQEWIRDVERVGSMINADDARMRNLTLQTLTGNAADVAHQFIQGHRDCTCRDLKASLKERFSDWLTQPWRSIA
;
A
#
# COMPACT_ATOMS: atom_id res chain seq x y z
N MET A 1 -21.02 33.63 -10.00
CA MET A 1 -21.38 32.49 -10.88
C MET A 1 -20.16 31.79 -11.47
N ALA A 2 -19.12 32.51 -11.92
CA ALA A 2 -17.89 31.89 -12.44
C ALA A 2 -17.10 31.10 -11.36
N GLU A 3 -16.92 31.67 -10.17
CA GLU A 3 -16.17 31.02 -9.07
C GLU A 3 -16.81 29.70 -8.60
N LEU A 4 -18.15 29.64 -8.54
CA LEU A 4 -18.88 28.42 -8.17
C LEU A 4 -18.66 27.31 -9.21
N ARG A 5 -18.58 27.68 -10.50
CA ARG A 5 -18.35 26.75 -11.60
C ARG A 5 -16.92 26.19 -11.56
N GLU A 6 -15.94 27.02 -11.23
CA GLU A 6 -14.54 26.62 -11.03
C GLU A 6 -14.38 25.65 -9.86
N ALA A 7 -14.93 26.00 -8.69
CA ALA A 7 -14.88 25.14 -7.50
C ALA A 7 -15.57 23.78 -7.72
N LEU A 8 -16.69 23.75 -8.46
CA LEU A 8 -17.35 22.52 -8.87
C LEU A 8 -16.47 21.68 -9.81
N HIS A 9 -15.82 22.32 -10.78
CA HIS A 9 -14.96 21.63 -11.74
C HIS A 9 -13.75 20.99 -11.04
N ASP A 10 -13.12 21.71 -10.11
CA ASP A 10 -12.03 21.20 -9.30
C ASP A 10 -12.48 20.06 -8.38
N GLY A 11 -13.66 20.17 -7.77
CA GLY A 11 -14.26 19.10 -6.98
C GLY A 11 -14.49 17.83 -7.79
N PHE A 12 -15.03 17.94 -9.01
CA PHE A 12 -15.24 16.80 -9.89
C PHE A 12 -13.93 16.16 -10.35
N ASN A 13 -12.91 16.96 -10.70
CA ASN A 13 -11.59 16.46 -11.06
C ASN A 13 -10.93 15.69 -9.91
N GLN A 14 -11.05 16.20 -8.68
CA GLN A 14 -10.57 15.48 -7.50
C GLN A 14 -11.32 14.17 -7.28
N LEU A 15 -12.64 14.17 -7.48
CA LEU A 15 -13.47 12.98 -7.32
C LEU A 15 -13.15 11.91 -8.37
N GLU A 16 -12.94 12.31 -9.62
CA GLU A 16 -12.52 11.43 -10.72
C GLU A 16 -11.15 10.81 -10.43
N LEU A 17 -10.21 11.59 -9.89
CA LEU A 17 -8.90 11.10 -9.45
C LEU A 17 -9.03 10.07 -8.30
N VAL A 18 -9.90 10.32 -7.32
CA VAL A 18 -10.16 9.38 -6.20
C VAL A 18 -10.79 8.09 -6.71
N LEU A 19 -11.80 8.17 -7.58
CA LEU A 19 -12.46 7.00 -8.16
C LEU A 19 -11.50 6.19 -9.04
N THR A 20 -10.65 6.87 -9.81
CA THR A 20 -9.60 6.25 -10.61
C THR A 20 -8.59 5.54 -9.71
N ALA A 21 -8.10 6.19 -8.66
CA ALA A 21 -7.20 5.57 -7.69
C ALA A 21 -7.82 4.34 -7.00
N GLN A 22 -9.09 4.39 -6.61
CA GLN A 22 -9.81 3.25 -6.01
C GLN A 22 -10.00 2.09 -6.98
N ASN A 23 -10.31 2.35 -8.25
CA ASN A 23 -10.40 1.30 -9.27
C ASN A 23 -9.03 0.71 -9.59
N LEU A 24 -7.97 1.51 -9.57
CA LEU A 24 -6.62 1.04 -9.82
C LEU A 24 -6.05 0.25 -8.64
N ALA A 25 -6.50 0.52 -7.41
CA ALA A 25 -6.19 -0.34 -6.26
C ALA A 25 -6.71 -1.79 -6.45
N LYS A 26 -7.79 -1.99 -7.23
CA LYS A 26 -8.27 -3.34 -7.59
C LYS A 26 -7.32 -4.09 -8.54
N LEU A 27 -6.38 -3.39 -9.18
CA LEU A 27 -5.34 -4.00 -10.01
C LEU A 27 -4.16 -4.50 -9.18
N VAL A 28 -4.11 -4.18 -7.89
CA VAL A 28 -3.12 -4.67 -6.95
C VAL A 28 -3.73 -5.85 -6.20
N ARG A 29 -3.03 -6.99 -6.20
CA ARG A 29 -3.42 -8.14 -5.39
C ARG A 29 -3.35 -7.78 -3.92
N THR A 30 -4.26 -8.27 -3.10
CA THR A 30 -4.14 -8.07 -1.65
C THR A 30 -2.99 -8.91 -1.10
N TYR A 31 -2.33 -8.43 -0.05
CA TYR A 31 -1.26 -9.14 0.64
C TYR A 31 -1.59 -9.33 2.11
N SER A 32 -1.58 -10.60 2.56
CA SER A 32 -1.95 -10.99 3.93
C SER A 32 -0.80 -11.50 4.79
N GLY A 33 0.43 -11.53 4.25
CA GLY A 33 1.61 -12.11 4.92
C GLY A 33 2.09 -13.45 4.36
N GLU A 34 1.71 -13.80 3.12
CA GLU A 34 1.85 -15.12 2.48
C GLU A 34 3.28 -15.47 2.03
N GLY A 35 4.30 -14.97 2.75
CA GLY A 35 5.72 -15.21 2.48
C GLY A 35 6.34 -14.31 1.40
N TYR A 36 7.64 -14.48 1.18
CA TYR A 36 8.47 -13.54 0.41
C TYR A 36 8.12 -13.45 -1.08
N LYS A 37 7.80 -14.58 -1.73
CA LYS A 37 7.47 -14.57 -3.17
C LYS A 37 6.22 -13.73 -3.44
N ARG A 38 5.16 -13.94 -2.65
CA ARG A 38 3.93 -13.15 -2.72
C ARG A 38 4.15 -11.69 -2.37
N PHE A 39 5.02 -11.43 -1.39
CA PHE A 39 5.41 -10.07 -1.04
C PHE A 39 6.10 -9.34 -2.20
N GLN A 40 7.02 -10.00 -2.92
CA GLN A 40 7.68 -9.43 -4.10
C GLN A 40 6.71 -9.19 -5.26
N GLU A 41 5.78 -10.12 -5.52
CA GLU A 41 4.71 -9.95 -6.51
C GLU A 41 3.85 -8.73 -6.16
N TRP A 42 3.43 -8.61 -4.90
CA TRP A 42 2.63 -7.49 -4.41
C TRP A 42 3.36 -6.14 -4.52
N ILE A 43 4.64 -6.05 -4.13
CA ILE A 43 5.42 -4.82 -4.28
C ILE A 43 5.43 -4.35 -5.73
N ARG A 44 5.65 -5.28 -6.68
CA ARG A 44 5.66 -4.94 -8.11
C ARG A 44 4.31 -4.40 -8.57
N ASP A 45 3.21 -5.00 -8.11
CA ASP A 45 1.86 -4.52 -8.43
C ASP A 45 1.61 -3.11 -7.88
N VAL A 46 1.99 -2.86 -6.62
CA VAL A 46 1.89 -1.54 -5.96
C VAL A 46 2.71 -0.49 -6.71
N GLU A 47 3.96 -0.80 -7.08
CA GLU A 47 4.85 0.14 -7.79
C GLU A 47 4.38 0.41 -9.22
N ARG A 48 3.84 -0.61 -9.90
CA ARG A 48 3.25 -0.47 -11.23
C ARG A 48 2.06 0.49 -11.20
N VAL A 49 1.12 0.27 -10.28
CA VAL A 49 -0.06 1.13 -10.14
C VAL A 49 0.32 2.53 -9.69
N GLY A 50 1.26 2.65 -8.75
CA GLY A 50 1.81 3.93 -8.31
C GLY A 50 2.39 4.76 -9.45
N SER A 51 3.12 4.11 -10.35
CA SER A 51 3.71 4.74 -11.54
C SER A 51 2.64 5.18 -12.55
N MET A 52 1.57 4.39 -12.73
CA MET A 52 0.46 4.72 -13.65
C MET A 52 -0.29 5.99 -13.23
N ILE A 53 -0.38 6.27 -11.94
CA ILE A 53 -1.10 7.44 -11.40
C ILE A 53 -0.19 8.59 -10.99
N ASN A 54 1.12 8.49 -11.27
CA ASN A 54 2.15 9.41 -10.79
C ASN A 54 1.98 9.72 -9.29
N ALA A 55 1.89 8.67 -8.48
CA ALA A 55 1.62 8.76 -7.05
C ALA A 55 2.78 9.44 -6.30
N ASP A 56 2.45 10.43 -5.47
CA ASP A 56 3.34 10.92 -4.41
C ASP A 56 3.45 9.88 -3.27
N ASP A 57 4.35 10.12 -2.30
CA ASP A 57 4.57 9.16 -1.21
C ASP A 57 3.31 8.94 -0.35
N ALA A 58 2.49 9.97 -0.16
CA ALA A 58 1.24 9.87 0.59
C ALA A 58 0.22 8.97 -0.12
N ARG A 59 0.08 9.11 -1.44
CA ARG A 59 -0.76 8.24 -2.27
C ARG A 59 -0.21 6.82 -2.31
N MET A 60 1.10 6.65 -2.42
CA MET A 60 1.74 5.34 -2.36
C MET A 60 1.49 4.65 -1.01
N ARG A 61 1.57 5.39 0.10
CA ARG A 61 1.27 4.87 1.44
C ARG A 61 -0.18 4.43 1.55
N ASN A 62 -1.12 5.25 1.07
CA ASN A 62 -2.55 4.91 1.09
C ASN A 62 -2.86 3.69 0.21
N LEU A 63 -2.31 3.60 -1.00
CA LEU A 63 -2.43 2.44 -1.88
C LEU A 63 -1.88 1.17 -1.20
N THR A 64 -0.74 1.29 -0.55
CA THR A 64 -0.12 0.21 0.22
C THR A 64 -1.08 -0.29 1.30
N LEU A 65 -1.64 0.62 2.11
CA LEU A 65 -2.56 0.26 3.20
C LEU A 65 -3.88 -0.35 2.70
N GLN A 66 -4.45 0.15 1.62
CA GLN A 66 -5.70 -0.37 1.04
C GLN A 66 -5.56 -1.80 0.49
N THR A 67 -4.34 -2.22 0.18
CA THR A 67 -4.06 -3.52 -0.44
C THR A 67 -3.48 -4.52 0.56
N LEU A 68 -3.26 -4.12 1.80
CA LEU A 68 -2.92 -5.03 2.89
C LEU A 68 -4.18 -5.60 3.52
N THR A 69 -4.12 -6.88 3.90
CA THR A 69 -5.20 -7.58 4.60
C THR A 69 -4.64 -8.46 5.71
N GLY A 70 -5.51 -8.95 6.61
CA GLY A 70 -5.13 -9.87 7.69
C GLY A 70 -3.93 -9.38 8.52
N ASN A 71 -3.01 -10.29 8.83
CA ASN A 71 -1.86 -10.02 9.70
C ASN A 71 -0.94 -8.91 9.15
N ALA A 72 -0.81 -8.79 7.83
CA ALA A 72 0.01 -7.74 7.24
C ALA A 72 -0.60 -6.34 7.43
N ALA A 73 -1.92 -6.22 7.42
CA ALA A 73 -2.61 -4.97 7.75
C ALA A 73 -2.45 -4.61 9.24
N ASP A 74 -2.54 -5.59 10.13
CA ASP A 74 -2.37 -5.38 11.57
C ASP A 74 -0.96 -4.86 11.90
N VAL A 75 0.08 -5.46 11.30
CA VAL A 75 1.47 -5.02 11.44
C VAL A 75 1.66 -3.60 10.90
N ALA A 76 1.09 -3.29 9.73
CA ALA A 76 1.16 -1.95 9.16
C ALA A 76 0.48 -0.90 10.06
N HIS A 77 -0.69 -1.22 10.63
CA HIS A 77 -1.38 -0.35 11.57
C HIS A 77 -0.57 -0.09 12.84
N GLN A 78 0.02 -1.14 13.44
CA GLN A 78 0.88 -0.99 14.61
C GLN A 78 2.11 -0.12 14.30
N PHE A 79 2.73 -0.31 13.13
CA PHE A 79 3.88 0.47 12.71
C PHE A 79 3.55 1.97 12.58
N ILE A 80 2.41 2.30 11.97
CA ILE A 80 1.96 3.69 11.79
C ILE A 80 1.59 4.35 13.12
N GLN A 81 1.01 3.61 14.06
CA GLN A 81 0.73 4.14 15.40
C GLN A 81 2.01 4.57 16.12
N GLY A 82 3.12 3.86 15.91
CA GLY A 82 4.44 4.22 16.43
C GLY A 82 5.16 5.30 15.61
N HIS A 83 4.83 5.47 14.32
CA HIS A 83 5.55 6.34 13.39
C HIS A 83 4.57 7.12 12.49
N ARG A 84 4.07 8.26 12.97
CA ARG A 84 3.06 9.06 12.25
C ARG A 84 3.53 9.58 10.89
N ASP A 85 4.82 9.85 10.74
CA ASP A 85 5.43 10.38 9.52
C ASP A 85 6.16 9.31 8.71
N CYS A 86 5.78 8.03 8.85
CA CYS A 86 6.41 6.97 8.07
C CYS A 86 6.11 7.13 6.57
N THR A 87 7.14 6.91 5.75
CA THR A 87 7.03 6.88 4.30
C THR A 87 6.50 5.53 3.81
N CYS A 88 6.07 5.45 2.55
CA CYS A 88 5.72 4.16 1.93
C CYS A 88 6.93 3.20 1.94
N ARG A 89 8.15 3.73 1.80
CA ARG A 89 9.39 2.95 1.88
C ARG A 89 9.58 2.31 3.25
N ASP A 90 9.38 3.07 4.33
CA ASP A 90 9.55 2.56 5.70
C ASP A 90 8.53 1.46 6.00
N LEU A 91 7.29 1.65 5.55
CA LEU A 91 6.23 0.66 5.69
C LEU A 91 6.56 -0.64 4.95
N LYS A 92 7.02 -0.53 3.68
CA LYS A 92 7.47 -1.70 2.90
C LYS A 92 8.67 -2.39 3.57
N ALA A 93 9.61 -1.65 4.14
CA ALA A 93 10.76 -2.22 4.84
C ALA A 93 10.35 -3.00 6.10
N SER A 94 9.46 -2.44 6.92
CA SER A 94 8.95 -3.10 8.13
C SER A 94 8.18 -4.39 7.79
N LEU A 95 7.33 -4.35 6.76
CA LEU A 95 6.63 -5.55 6.29
C LEU A 95 7.61 -6.59 5.74
N LYS A 96 8.63 -6.15 4.99
CA LYS A 96 9.67 -7.04 4.49
C LYS A 96 10.35 -7.76 5.64
N GLU A 97 10.85 -7.03 6.64
CA GLU A 97 11.51 -7.60 7.81
C GLU A 97 10.62 -8.64 8.51
N ARG A 98 9.36 -8.28 8.77
CA ARG A 98 8.41 -9.15 9.48
C ARG A 98 8.06 -10.44 8.74
N PHE A 99 7.95 -10.39 7.41
CA PHE A 99 7.51 -11.51 6.59
C PHE A 99 8.63 -12.18 5.77
N SER A 100 9.85 -11.64 5.77
CA SER A 100 11.04 -12.28 5.17
C SER A 100 11.58 -13.43 6.01
N ASP A 101 11.38 -13.39 7.33
CA ASP A 101 11.83 -14.43 8.25
C ASP A 101 11.12 -15.78 8.08
N TRP A 102 9.99 -15.82 7.35
CA TRP A 102 9.30 -17.06 7.03
C TRP A 102 10.06 -17.98 6.07
N LEU A 103 11.14 -17.51 5.43
CA LEU A 103 11.96 -18.31 4.51
C LEU A 103 13.35 -18.67 5.06
N THR A 104 13.73 -18.19 6.25
CA THR A 104 15.10 -18.36 6.79
C THR A 104 15.17 -19.27 8.01
N GLN A 105 14.29 -20.27 8.15
CA GLN A 105 14.48 -21.35 9.14
C GLN A 105 14.16 -22.74 8.58
N PRO A 106 15.07 -23.34 7.78
CA PRO A 106 15.01 -24.77 7.45
C PRO A 106 15.28 -25.71 8.65
N TRP A 107 15.46 -25.20 9.87
CA TRP A 107 15.86 -25.96 11.07
C TRP A 107 14.88 -25.89 12.26
N ARG A 108 13.64 -25.40 12.11
CA ARG A 108 12.59 -25.65 13.13
C ARG A 108 11.94 -27.02 12.98
N SER A 109 12.78 -28.03 12.75
CA SER A 109 12.52 -29.41 13.15
C SER A 109 13.53 -29.70 14.25
N ILE A 110 13.03 -30.25 15.36
CA ILE A 110 13.70 -30.51 16.65
C ILE A 110 13.50 -29.39 17.68
N ALA A 111 12.33 -29.41 18.31
CA ALA A 111 12.20 -29.48 19.76
C ALA A 111 11.01 -30.40 20.08
#